data_AF-A0A1B4XKZ9-F1
#
_entry.id   AF-A0A1B4XKZ9-F1
#
_cell.length_a   1.000
_cell.length_b   1.000
_cell.length_c   1.000
_cell.angle_alpha   90.00
_cell.angle_beta   90.00
_cell.angle_gamma   90.00
#
_symmetry.space_group_name_H-M   'P 1'
#
loop_
_entity.id
_entity.type
_entity.pdbx_description
1 polymer ?
#
loop_
_entity_poly.entity_id
_entity_poly.type
_entity_poly.pdbx_seq_one_letter_code
_entity_poly.pdbx_strand_id
1 'polypeptide(L)'
;MAKDKLATITDAEWEVMRVIWTQGKTTSREVHTLLNEKKEWKSTTVKTLLSRLTDKGLVGTEKAGNKYIYYPLVEERRSVETVADELLAKVCSRKVGSVVETILTESQLSYDDLDRLEELLKEKRKTAVESVPCNCIPGQCQCHLI
;
A
#
# COMPACT_ATOMS: atom_id res chain seq x y z
N MET A 1 14.53 -7.02 4.52
CA MET A 1 14.77 -5.66 5.03
C MET A 1 13.81 -4.62 4.46
N ALA A 2 13.49 -4.58 3.16
CA ALA A 2 12.50 -3.64 2.62
C ALA A 2 11.05 -3.92 3.08
N LYS A 3 10.67 -5.20 3.18
CA LYS A 3 9.33 -5.66 3.62
C LYS A 3 8.93 -5.10 5.00
N ASP A 4 9.84 -5.14 5.97
CA ASP A 4 9.62 -4.63 7.34
C ASP A 4 9.44 -3.10 7.42
N LYS A 5 9.99 -2.35 6.46
CA LYS A 5 9.95 -0.89 6.49
C LYS A 5 8.68 -0.33 5.85
N LEU A 6 8.12 -1.06 4.89
CA LEU A 6 6.81 -0.77 4.27
C LEU A 6 5.68 -0.82 5.30
N ALA A 7 5.76 -1.73 6.26
CA ALA A 7 4.83 -1.85 7.39
C ALA A 7 4.73 -0.58 8.28
N THR A 8 5.68 0.36 8.13
CA THR A 8 5.75 1.58 8.97
C THR A 8 5.43 2.86 8.22
N ILE A 9 5.02 2.78 6.94
CA ILE A 9 4.63 3.97 6.20
C ILE A 9 3.29 4.46 6.75
N THR A 10 3.30 5.67 7.31
CA THR A 10 2.07 6.33 7.75
C THR A 10 1.27 6.84 6.56
N ASP A 11 -0.03 7.08 6.73
CA ASP A 11 -0.89 7.62 5.67
C ASP A 11 -0.33 8.90 5.03
N ALA A 12 0.25 9.79 5.84
CA ALA A 12 0.86 11.01 5.35
C ALA A 12 2.13 10.76 4.51
N GLU A 13 2.95 9.79 4.91
CA GLU A 13 4.13 9.38 4.14
C GLU A 13 3.71 8.66 2.85
N TRP A 14 2.61 7.90 2.86
CA TRP A 14 2.09 7.23 1.69
C TRP A 14 1.68 8.22 0.59
N GLU A 15 1.04 9.33 0.97
CA GLU A 15 0.70 10.41 0.04
C GLU A 15 1.95 11.01 -0.63
N VAL A 16 3.04 11.19 0.13
CA VAL A 16 4.33 11.64 -0.42
C VAL A 16 4.92 10.58 -1.36
N MET A 17 4.85 9.31 -1.00
CA MET A 17 5.34 8.22 -1.85
C MET A 17 4.58 8.13 -3.18
N ARG A 18 3.25 8.33 -3.20
CA ARG A 18 2.48 8.36 -4.46
C ARG A 18 2.97 9.43 -5.42
N VAL A 19 3.32 10.61 -4.91
CA VAL A 19 3.91 11.67 -5.75
C VAL A 19 5.28 11.24 -6.26
N ILE A 20 6.14 10.68 -5.41
CA ILE A 20 7.49 10.26 -5.80
C ILE A 20 7.46 9.12 -6.82
N TRP A 21 6.59 8.12 -6.64
CA TRP A 21 6.42 7.01 -7.59
C TRP A 21 5.96 7.51 -8.97
N THR A 22 5.00 8.44 -9.00
CA THR A 22 4.48 9.03 -10.24
C THR A 22 5.53 9.87 -10.95
N GLN A 23 6.25 10.73 -10.22
CA GLN A 23 7.23 11.65 -10.81
C GLN A 23 8.57 10.98 -11.15
N GLY A 24 8.91 9.88 -10.47
CA GLY A 24 10.21 9.18 -10.56
C GLY A 24 11.38 9.95 -9.95
N LYS A 25 11.54 11.24 -10.28
CA LYS A 25 12.47 12.18 -9.64
C LYS A 25 11.75 13.48 -9.35
N THR A 26 11.88 13.99 -8.12
CA THR A 26 11.18 15.21 -7.71
C THR A 26 11.93 16.02 -6.66
N THR A 27 11.49 17.25 -6.38
CA THR A 27 12.00 18.10 -5.31
C THR A 27 10.99 18.27 -4.18
N SER A 28 11.44 18.69 -3.00
CA SER A 28 10.52 19.01 -1.89
C SER A 28 9.50 20.10 -2.26
N ARG A 29 9.85 21.01 -3.17
CA ARG A 29 8.96 22.08 -3.64
C ARG A 29 7.86 21.52 -4.53
N GLU A 30 8.20 20.65 -5.47
CA GLU A 30 7.22 20.00 -6.36
C GLU A 30 6.27 19.11 -5.57
N VAL A 31 6.78 18.28 -4.67
CA VAL A 31 5.96 17.46 -3.78
C VAL A 31 4.98 18.32 -2.98
N HIS A 32 5.46 19.42 -2.41
CA HIS A 32 4.60 20.36 -1.70
C HIS A 32 3.55 20.98 -2.62
N THR A 33 3.92 21.46 -3.80
CA THR A 33 2.97 22.05 -4.75
C THR A 33 1.86 21.07 -5.11
N LEU A 34 2.19 19.81 -5.44
CA LEU A 34 1.22 18.79 -5.83
C LEU A 34 0.29 18.38 -4.67
N LEU A 35 0.83 18.26 -3.45
CA LEU A 35 0.02 17.86 -2.28
C LEU A 35 -0.80 19.02 -1.71
N ASN A 36 -0.35 20.26 -1.87
CA ASN A 36 -1.04 21.43 -1.33
C ASN A 36 -2.38 21.70 -2.03
N GLU A 37 -2.61 21.14 -3.22
CA GLU A 37 -3.91 21.22 -3.92
C GLU A 37 -5.05 20.53 -3.15
N LYS A 38 -4.73 19.56 -2.29
CA LYS A 38 -5.74 18.77 -1.57
C LYS A 38 -5.53 18.66 -0.06
N LYS A 39 -4.29 18.83 0.43
CA LYS A 39 -3.94 18.54 1.83
C LYS A 39 -3.57 19.77 2.66
N GLU A 40 -3.34 20.92 2.02
CA GLU A 40 -2.96 22.20 2.67
C GLU A 40 -1.74 22.10 3.62
N TRP A 41 -0.80 21.21 3.32
CA TRP A 41 0.37 20.99 4.16
C TRP A 41 1.39 22.12 4.03
N LYS A 42 1.96 22.55 5.16
CA LYS A 42 3.11 23.45 5.16
C LYS A 42 4.34 22.78 4.53
N SER A 43 5.19 23.58 3.88
CA SER A 43 6.45 23.11 3.28
C SER A 43 7.40 22.42 4.27
N THR A 44 7.35 22.80 5.55
CA THR A 44 8.10 22.13 6.62
C THR A 44 7.61 20.70 6.87
N THR A 45 6.29 20.46 6.83
CA THR A 45 5.70 19.13 6.98
C THR A 45 6.19 18.19 5.87
N VAL A 46 6.15 18.64 4.62
CA VAL A 46 6.63 17.85 3.47
C VAL A 46 8.12 17.49 3.62
N LYS A 47 8.95 18.45 4.03
CA LYS A 47 10.38 18.19 4.30
C LYS A 47 10.59 17.16 5.41
N THR A 48 9.81 17.23 6.49
CA THR A 48 9.87 16.25 7.59
C THR A 48 9.48 14.85 7.10
N LEU A 49 8.42 14.73 6.31
CA LEU A 49 7.99 13.45 5.74
C LEU A 49 9.05 12.86 4.78
N LEU A 50 9.64 13.70 3.92
CA LEU A 50 10.73 13.29 3.02
C LEU A 50 11.96 12.82 3.80
N SER A 51 12.32 13.51 4.88
CA SER A 51 13.43 13.09 5.76
C SER A 51 13.15 11.72 6.35
N ARG A 52 11.97 11.51 6.94
CA ARG A 52 11.59 10.21 7.53
C ARG A 52 11.59 9.08 6.51
N LEU A 53 11.08 9.32 5.30
CA LEU A 53 11.10 8.36 4.20
C LEU A 53 12.53 8.03 3.74
N THR A 54 13.43 9.02 3.78
CA THR A 54 14.86 8.84 3.48
C THR A 54 15.55 8.03 4.60
N ASP A 55 15.27 8.33 5.86
CA ASP A 55 15.80 7.60 7.03
C ASP A 55 15.32 6.14 7.03
N LYS A 56 14.08 5.90 6.61
CA LYS A 56 13.55 4.56 6.35
C LYS A 56 14.21 3.90 5.13
N GLY A 57 14.91 4.62 4.27
CA GLY A 57 15.52 4.07 3.05
C GLY A 57 14.48 3.64 2.01
N LEU A 58 13.31 4.27 2.01
CA LEU A 58 12.26 4.10 1.01
C LEU A 58 12.43 5.09 -0.14
N VAL A 59 13.08 6.22 0.15
CA VAL A 59 13.38 7.30 -0.77
C VAL A 59 14.89 7.57 -0.75
N GLY A 60 15.48 7.69 -1.93
CA GLY A 60 16.84 8.14 -2.12
C GLY A 60 16.88 9.64 -2.29
N THR A 61 18.01 10.26 -1.95
CA THR A 61 18.22 11.70 -2.11
C THR A 61 19.57 11.98 -2.75
N GLU A 62 19.59 12.91 -3.69
CA GLU A 62 20.79 13.39 -4.38
C GLU A 62 20.84 14.92 -4.30
N LYS A 63 22.02 15.48 -4.02
CA LYS A 63 22.21 16.93 -4.00
C LYS A 63 22.44 17.45 -5.42
N ALA A 64 21.59 18.39 -5.85
CA ALA A 64 21.71 19.07 -7.14
C ALA A 64 21.77 20.59 -6.92
N GLY A 65 22.98 21.14 -6.80
CA GLY A 65 23.19 22.56 -6.50
C GLY A 65 22.69 22.92 -5.09
N ASN A 66 21.71 23.82 -4.99
CA ASN A 66 21.10 24.22 -3.71
C ASN A 66 19.91 23.36 -3.28
N LYS A 67 19.46 22.42 -4.13
CA LYS A 67 18.27 21.61 -3.91
C LYS A 67 18.61 20.13 -3.76
N TYR A 68 17.69 19.38 -3.19
CA TYR A 68 17.71 17.93 -3.15
C TYR A 68 16.70 17.35 -4.15
N ILE A 69 17.14 16.32 -4.87
CA ILE A 69 16.30 15.49 -5.73
C ILE A 69 15.99 14.21 -4.97
N TYR A 70 14.71 13.87 -4.88
CA TYR A 70 14.19 12.67 -4.25
C TYR A 70 13.72 11.69 -5.31
N TYR A 71 13.95 10.39 -5.09
CA TYR A 71 13.55 9.32 -6.00
C TYR A 71 13.19 8.04 -5.22
N PRO A 72 12.29 7.19 -5.73
CA PRO A 72 11.86 6.00 -5.00
C PRO A 72 12.96 4.93 -5.00
N LEU A 73 13.15 4.26 -3.86
CA LEU A 73 14.00 3.05 -3.74
C LEU A 73 13.17 1.76 -3.70
N VAL A 74 11.85 1.89 -3.66
CA VAL A 74 10.89 0.78 -3.66
C VAL A 74 9.85 1.01 -4.75
N GLU A 75 9.37 -0.07 -5.35
CA GLU A 75 8.34 -0.04 -6.39
C GLU A 75 6.95 0.10 -5.78
N GLU A 76 6.08 0.93 -6.37
CA GLU A 76 4.70 1.13 -5.91
C GLU A 76 3.93 -0.18 -5.83
N ARG A 77 3.96 -0.98 -6.92
CA ARG A 77 3.23 -2.24 -7.00
C ARG A 77 3.58 -3.19 -5.85
N ARG A 78 4.87 -3.46 -5.64
CA ARG A 78 5.34 -4.33 -4.55
C ARG A 78 5.00 -3.75 -3.18
N SER A 79 4.99 -2.43 -3.05
CA SER A 79 4.63 -1.74 -1.82
C SER A 79 3.16 -1.96 -1.48
N VAL A 80 2.27 -1.79 -2.46
CA VAL A 80 0.83 -2.05 -2.33
C VAL A 80 0.55 -3.52 -2.04
N GLU A 81 1.20 -4.44 -2.76
CA GLU A 81 1.08 -5.89 -2.51
C GLU A 81 1.49 -6.25 -1.07
N THR A 82 2.57 -5.65 -0.55
CA THR A 82 3.00 -5.87 0.84
C THR A 82 1.96 -5.40 1.85
N VAL A 83 1.37 -4.21 1.64
CA VAL A 83 0.32 -3.69 2.53
C VAL A 83 -0.93 -4.59 2.50
N ALA A 84 -1.31 -5.08 1.33
CA ALA A 84 -2.42 -6.01 1.19
C ALA A 84 -2.17 -7.32 1.94
N ASP A 85 -0.97 -7.91 1.78
CA ASP A 85 -0.57 -9.12 2.50
C ASP A 85 -0.62 -8.92 4.03
N GLU A 86 -0.16 -7.77 4.52
CA GLU A 86 -0.18 -7.44 5.95
C GLU A 86 -1.58 -7.23 6.49
N LEU A 87 -2.47 -6.63 5.70
CA LEU A 87 -3.89 -6.53 6.05
C LEU A 87 -4.51 -7.92 6.18
N LEU A 88 -4.26 -8.80 5.21
CA LEU A 88 -4.78 -10.16 5.20
C LEU A 88 -4.17 -11.02 6.33
N ALA A 89 -2.92 -10.77 6.71
CA ALA A 89 -2.27 -11.46 7.83
C ALA A 89 -2.88 -11.11 9.20
N LYS A 90 -3.56 -9.96 9.32
CA LYS A 90 -4.24 -9.52 10.55
C LYS A 90 -5.64 -10.10 10.72
N VAL A 91 -6.17 -10.81 9.70
CA VAL A 91 -7.49 -11.44 9.75
C VAL A 91 -7.40 -12.95 9.79
N CYS A 92 -8.45 -13.60 10.32
CA CYS A 92 -8.56 -15.05 10.23
C CYS A 92 -8.54 -15.49 8.76
N SER A 93 -7.72 -16.48 8.42
CA SER A 93 -7.63 -17.06 7.08
C SER A 93 -8.99 -17.52 6.51
N ARG A 94 -9.92 -17.98 7.37
CA ARG A 94 -11.30 -18.32 6.96
C ARG A 94 -12.15 -17.11 6.53
N LYS A 95 -11.75 -15.89 6.90
CA LYS A 95 -12.48 -14.64 6.62
C LYS A 95 -11.88 -13.84 5.48
N VAL A 96 -10.74 -14.25 4.91
CA VAL A 96 -10.09 -13.58 3.77
C VAL A 96 -11.06 -13.41 2.60
N GLY A 97 -11.87 -14.42 2.27
CA GLY A 97 -12.88 -14.32 1.22
C GLY A 97 -13.87 -13.18 1.44
N SER A 98 -14.38 -13.01 2.66
CA SER A 98 -15.31 -11.92 3.01
C SER A 98 -14.66 -10.53 2.96
N VAL A 99 -13.36 -10.44 3.25
CA VAL A 99 -12.61 -9.17 3.07
C VAL A 99 -12.54 -8.79 1.60
N VAL A 100 -12.22 -9.75 0.72
CA VAL A 100 -12.19 -9.53 -0.73
C VAL A 100 -13.57 -9.12 -1.24
N GLU A 101 -14.63 -9.80 -0.80
CA GLU A 101 -16.03 -9.47 -1.13
C GLU A 101 -16.39 -8.03 -0.75
N THR A 102 -16.00 -7.60 0.46
CA THR A 102 -16.23 -6.23 0.93
C THR A 102 -15.51 -5.22 0.04
N ILE A 103 -14.24 -5.46 -0.31
CA ILE A 103 -13.47 -4.57 -1.20
C ILE A 103 -14.15 -4.47 -2.58
N LEU A 104 -14.59 -5.59 -3.16
CA LEU A 104 -15.28 -5.59 -4.46
C LEU A 104 -16.62 -4.84 -4.40
N THR A 105 -17.34 -4.93 -3.28
CA THR A 105 -18.64 -4.29 -3.10
C THR A 105 -18.52 -2.77 -2.94
N GLU A 106 -17.52 -2.31 -2.19
CA GLU A 106 -17.34 -0.89 -1.87
C GLU A 106 -16.53 -0.12 -2.93
N SER A 107 -15.84 -0.81 -3.84
CA SER A 107 -14.98 -0.18 -4.85
C SER A 107 -15.74 0.17 -6.13
N GLN A 108 -15.48 1.35 -6.68
CA GLN A 108 -15.84 1.65 -8.07
C GLN A 108 -14.85 0.96 -9.01
N LEU A 109 -15.35 0.03 -9.83
CA LEU A 109 -14.56 -0.74 -10.79
C LEU A 109 -15.09 -0.51 -12.20
N SER A 110 -14.18 -0.46 -13.18
CA SER A 110 -14.57 -0.41 -14.58
C SER A 110 -15.01 -1.78 -15.10
N TYR A 111 -15.69 -1.82 -16.24
CA TYR A 111 -16.03 -3.09 -16.90
C TYR A 111 -14.78 -3.93 -17.22
N ASP A 112 -13.68 -3.29 -17.66
CA ASP A 112 -12.41 -3.96 -17.92
C ASP A 112 -11.79 -4.57 -16.63
N ASP A 113 -11.94 -3.89 -15.48
CA ASP A 113 -11.51 -4.45 -14.20
C ASP A 113 -12.30 -5.71 -13.86
N LEU A 114 -13.62 -5.69 -14.06
CA LEU A 114 -14.49 -6.84 -13.80
C LEU A 114 -14.15 -8.03 -14.72
N ASP A 115 -13.96 -7.78 -16.01
CA ASP A 115 -13.58 -8.84 -16.98
C ASP A 115 -12.26 -9.51 -16.58
N ARG A 116 -11.24 -8.71 -16.19
CA ARG A 116 -9.95 -9.24 -15.71
C ARG A 116 -10.09 -10.02 -14.40
N LEU A 117 -10.95 -9.55 -13.48
CA LEU A 117 -11.20 -10.23 -12.21
C LEU A 117 -11.96 -11.55 -12.40
N GLU A 118 -12.93 -11.60 -13.30
CA GLU A 118 -13.66 -12.84 -13.62
C GLU A 118 -12.71 -13.90 -14.18
N GLU A 119 -11.82 -13.52 -15.09
CA GLU A 119 -10.83 -14.46 -15.64
C GLU A 119 -9.86 -14.95 -14.57
N LEU A 120 -9.40 -14.05 -13.69
CA LEU A 120 -8.58 -14.43 -12.54
C LEU A 120 -9.32 -15.41 -11.60
N LEU A 121 -10.61 -15.21 -11.35
CA LEU A 121 -11.42 -16.10 -10.49
C LEU A 121 -11.61 -17.48 -11.12
N LYS A 122 -11.77 -17.57 -12.45
CA LYS A 122 -11.82 -18.87 -13.16
C LYS A 122 -10.52 -19.64 -12.98
N GLU A 123 -9.38 -18.98 -13.16
CA GLU A 123 -8.07 -19.60 -12.94
C GLU A 123 -7.86 -19.99 -11.49
N LYS A 124 -8.21 -19.11 -10.54
CA LYS A 124 -8.05 -19.38 -9.11
C LYS A 124 -8.85 -20.60 -8.65
N ARG A 125 -10.06 -20.79 -9.20
CA ARG A 125 -10.94 -21.92 -8.90
C ARG A 125 -10.27 -23.29 -9.13
N LYS A 126 -9.37 -23.40 -10.10
CA LYS A 126 -8.61 -24.63 -10.37
C LYS A 126 -7.70 -25.07 -9.22
N THR A 127 -7.35 -24.14 -8.33
CA THR A 127 -6.47 -24.37 -7.17
C THR A 127 -7.18 -24.14 -5.83
N ALA A 128 -8.50 -23.93 -5.86
CA ALA A 128 -9.28 -23.69 -4.65
C ALA A 128 -9.37 -24.96 -3.80
N VAL A 129 -9.30 -24.79 -2.49
CA VAL A 129 -9.47 -25.86 -1.50
C VAL A 129 -10.93 -25.93 -1.05
N GLU A 130 -11.38 -27.11 -0.61
CA GLU A 130 -12.76 -27.32 -0.12
C GLU A 130 -13.07 -26.48 1.12
N SER A 131 -12.10 -26.35 2.03
CA SER A 131 -12.20 -25.43 3.17
C SER A 131 -10.84 -24.87 3.55
N VAL A 132 -10.81 -23.60 3.94
CA VAL A 132 -9.60 -22.96 4.48
C VAL A 132 -9.53 -23.27 5.98
N PRO A 133 -8.42 -23.84 6.49
CA PRO A 133 -8.27 -24.08 7.93
C PRO A 133 -8.17 -22.75 8.68
N CYS A 134 -8.62 -22.72 9.93
CA CYS A 134 -8.41 -21.55 10.78
C CYS A 134 -6.94 -21.49 11.22
N ASN A 135 -6.36 -20.29 11.24
CA ASN A 135 -4.98 -20.03 11.71
C ASN A 135 -4.93 -19.18 12.99
N CYS A 136 -6.07 -18.90 13.62
CA CYS A 136 -6.15 -18.08 14.83
C CYS A 136 -5.79 -18.90 16.08
N ILE A 137 -5.18 -18.21 17.06
CA ILE A 137 -4.98 -18.75 18.41
C ILE A 137 -6.36 -18.91 19.09
N PRO A 138 -6.57 -19.93 19.95
CA PRO A 138 -7.80 -20.05 20.72
C PRO A 138 -8.19 -18.74 21.41
N GLY A 139 -9.44 -18.30 21.22
CA GLY A 139 -9.97 -17.04 21.74
C GLY A 139 -9.85 -15.82 20.81
N GLN A 140 -9.05 -15.88 19.74
CA GLN A 140 -8.96 -14.77 18.76
C GLN A 140 -10.08 -14.80 17.70
N CYS A 141 -10.84 -15.89 17.61
CA CYS A 141 -11.96 -15.99 16.68
C CYS A 141 -13.02 -16.97 17.20
N GLN A 142 -14.22 -16.87 16.63
CA GLN A 142 -15.34 -17.77 16.90
C GLN A 142 -15.55 -18.81 15.78
N CYS A 143 -14.56 -19.01 14.89
CA CYS A 143 -14.70 -19.88 13.72
C CYS A 143 -14.87 -21.38 14.04
N HIS A 144 -14.66 -21.79 15.30
CA HIS A 144 -14.86 -23.15 15.80
C HIS A 144 -16.18 -23.32 16.56
N LEU A 145 -16.94 -22.24 16.74
CA LEU A 145 -18.20 -22.23 17.52
C LEU A 145 -19.44 -22.37 16.63
N ILE A 146 -19.25 -22.67 15.34
CA ILE A 146 -20.32 -22.91 14.35
C ILE A 146 -20.03 -24.26 13.68
#